data_AF-A0A1F9QH73-F1
#
_entry.id   AF-A0A1F9QH73-F1
#
_cell.length_a   1.000
_cell.length_b   1.000
_cell.length_c   1.000
_cell.angle_alpha   90.00
_cell.angle_beta   90.00
_cell.angle_gamma   90.00
#
_symmetry.space_group_name_H-M   'P 1'
#
loop_
_entity.id
_entity.type
_entity.pdbx_description
1 polymer ?
#
loop_
_entity_poly.entity_id
_entity_poly.type
_entity_poly.pdbx_seq_one_letter_code
_entity_poly.pdbx_strand_id
1 'polypeptide(L)'
;MVKITIEDLVAAGEVVGGRAFDDLLGRFVDEQAEILDKGERDRMLRVNEHHTLTQARRKLMQTEEFKKDMRRRNGIESTQSELVRGYGLRRARYRGNKKTRLQNYFIGAACNIKRWCRRVTWEAQQAAAGIGSIAPIAVPA
;
A
#
# COMPACT_ATOMS: atom_id res chain seq x y z
N MET A 1 -6.66 -25.16 -14.88
CA MET A 1 -5.50 -24.76 -15.72
C MET A 1 -6.04 -24.01 -16.93
N VAL A 2 -5.75 -22.71 -17.06
CA VAL A 2 -6.35 -21.85 -18.10
C VAL A 2 -5.23 -21.27 -18.97
N LYS A 3 -5.29 -21.52 -20.29
CA LYS A 3 -4.45 -20.83 -21.28
C LYS A 3 -5.22 -19.61 -21.75
N ILE A 4 -4.62 -18.44 -21.65
CA ILE A 4 -5.20 -17.16 -22.08
C ILE A 4 -4.27 -16.59 -23.14
N THR A 5 -4.81 -16.18 -24.28
CA THR A 5 -4.02 -15.53 -25.35
C THR A 5 -3.83 -14.04 -25.03
N ILE A 6 -2.87 -13.39 -25.70
CA ILE A 6 -2.73 -11.92 -25.58
C ILE A 6 -4.00 -11.21 -26.06
N GLU A 7 -4.70 -11.77 -27.05
CA GLU A 7 -5.95 -11.22 -27.57
C GLU A 7 -7.04 -11.17 -26.50
N ASP A 8 -7.14 -12.21 -25.67
CA ASP A 8 -8.06 -12.26 -24.52
C ASP A 8 -7.72 -11.19 -23.46
N LEU A 9 -6.42 -10.95 -23.21
CA LEU A 9 -5.92 -9.94 -22.28
C LEU A 9 -6.13 -8.51 -22.78
N VAL A 10 -5.98 -8.30 -24.09
CA VAL A 10 -6.26 -7.02 -24.77
C VAL A 10 -7.77 -6.76 -24.81
N ALA A 11 -8.60 -7.77 -25.08
CA ALA A 11 -10.07 -7.68 -25.05
C ALA A 11 -10.62 -7.43 -23.64
N ALA A 12 -9.95 -7.92 -22.60
CA ALA A 12 -10.27 -7.61 -21.20
C ALA A 12 -9.85 -6.19 -20.78
N GLY A 13 -9.20 -5.43 -21.66
CA GLY A 13 -8.73 -4.06 -21.42
C GLY A 13 -7.47 -3.99 -20.53
N GLU A 14 -6.77 -5.10 -20.34
CA GLU A 14 -5.63 -5.18 -19.40
C GLU A 14 -4.28 -4.85 -20.06
N VAL A 15 -4.19 -4.83 -21.40
CA VAL A 15 -2.96 -4.45 -22.09
C VAL A 15 -3.22 -3.64 -23.37
N VAL A 16 -2.42 -2.58 -23.59
CA VAL A 16 -2.42 -1.75 -24.80
C VAL A 16 -1.29 -2.25 -25.71
N GLY A 17 -1.64 -2.68 -26.92
CA GLY A 17 -0.72 -3.34 -27.85
C GLY A 17 0.44 -2.46 -28.34
N GLY A 18 1.56 -3.11 -28.66
CA GLY A 18 2.68 -2.55 -29.44
C GLY A 18 3.79 -1.91 -28.61
N ARG A 19 4.98 -2.54 -28.60
CA ARG A 19 6.30 -2.12 -28.05
C ARG A 19 6.40 -1.57 -26.61
N ALA A 20 5.35 -0.98 -26.05
CA ALA A 20 5.20 -0.62 -24.64
C ALA A 20 4.99 -1.83 -23.71
N PHE A 21 4.83 -3.03 -24.29
CA PHE A 21 4.48 -4.27 -23.60
C PHE A 21 5.62 -4.86 -22.78
N ASP A 22 6.88 -4.73 -23.23
CA ASP A 22 8.05 -5.26 -22.50
C ASP A 22 8.35 -4.44 -21.24
N ASP A 23 8.11 -3.11 -21.28
CA ASP A 23 8.24 -2.22 -20.12
C ASP A 23 7.10 -2.39 -19.09
N LEU A 24 5.92 -2.80 -19.55
CA LEU A 24 4.73 -3.06 -18.71
C LEU A 24 4.78 -4.46 -18.07
N LEU A 25 5.23 -5.48 -18.80
CA LEU A 25 5.44 -6.84 -18.27
C LEU A 25 6.43 -6.85 -17.10
N GLY A 26 7.51 -6.06 -17.18
CA GLY A 26 8.49 -5.96 -16.10
C GLY A 26 7.91 -5.45 -14.76
N ARG A 27 6.74 -4.81 -14.77
CA ARG A 27 6.03 -4.32 -13.57
C ARG A 27 4.79 -5.12 -13.21
N PHE A 28 4.25 -5.93 -14.13
CA PHE A 28 3.02 -6.71 -13.95
C PHE A 28 3.25 -8.20 -13.70
N VAL A 29 4.40 -8.76 -14.08
CA VAL A 29 4.73 -10.19 -13.94
C VAL A 29 5.25 -10.51 -12.52
N ASP A 30 4.67 -9.89 -11.49
CA ASP A 30 4.92 -10.35 -10.12
C ASP A 30 4.14 -11.68 -9.89
N GLU A 31 4.93 -12.76 -9.81
CA GLU A 31 4.67 -14.09 -9.22
C GLU A 31 3.56 -14.99 -9.81
N GLN A 32 2.64 -14.50 -10.66
CA GLN A 32 1.43 -15.28 -11.01
C GLN A 32 1.39 -15.82 -12.44
N ALA A 33 2.44 -15.60 -13.23
CA ALA A 33 2.44 -16.01 -14.62
C ALA A 33 3.81 -16.41 -15.20
N GLU A 34 3.82 -17.48 -15.98
CA GLU A 34 5.01 -18.01 -16.65
C GLU A 34 4.85 -17.88 -18.18
N ILE A 35 5.87 -17.37 -18.86
CA ILE A 35 5.86 -17.22 -20.33
C ILE A 35 6.23 -18.58 -20.94
N LEU A 36 5.31 -19.15 -21.72
CA LEU A 36 5.47 -20.50 -22.31
C LEU A 36 6.14 -20.49 -23.68
N ASP A 37 6.04 -19.40 -24.45
CA ASP A 37 6.71 -19.28 -25.76
C ASP A 37 7.01 -17.80 -26.10
N LYS A 38 8.13 -17.56 -26.79
CA LYS A 38 8.64 -16.24 -27.18
C LYS A 38 8.64 -16.08 -28.70
N GLY A 39 7.58 -16.51 -29.36
CA GLY A 39 7.31 -16.15 -30.76
C GLY A 39 6.86 -14.68 -30.88
N GLU A 40 7.34 -13.97 -31.90
CA GLU A 40 7.13 -12.52 -32.12
C GLU A 40 5.65 -12.06 -32.16
N ARG A 41 4.68 -12.97 -32.26
CA ARG A 41 3.25 -12.64 -32.39
C ARG A 41 2.32 -13.37 -31.43
N ASP A 42 2.79 -14.36 -30.68
CA ASP A 42 1.91 -15.22 -29.89
C ASP A 42 2.57 -15.67 -28.58
N ARG A 43 2.71 -14.74 -27.63
CA ARG A 43 3.24 -15.05 -26.30
C ARG A 43 2.13 -15.67 -25.45
N MET A 44 2.22 -16.97 -25.19
CA MET A 44 1.32 -17.66 -24.28
C MET A 44 1.73 -17.39 -22.82
N LEU A 45 0.78 -16.89 -22.04
CA LEU A 45 0.95 -16.65 -20.61
C LEU A 45 0.24 -17.76 -19.82
N ARG A 46 1.00 -18.52 -19.03
CA ARG A 46 0.43 -19.48 -18.08
C ARG A 46 -0.01 -18.70 -16.85
N VAL A 47 -1.29 -18.79 -16.47
CA VAL A 47 -1.80 -18.08 -15.30
C VAL A 47 -2.34 -19.04 -14.24
N ASN A 48 -2.21 -18.65 -12.97
CA ASN A 48 -2.71 -19.41 -11.83
C ASN A 48 -4.24 -19.66 -11.91
N GLU A 49 -4.72 -20.75 -11.33
CA GLU A 49 -6.13 -21.18 -11.34
C GLU A 49 -7.08 -20.11 -10.76
N HIS A 50 -6.63 -19.32 -9.79
CA HIS A 50 -7.41 -18.26 -9.15
C HIS A 50 -7.28 -16.88 -9.82
N HIS A 51 -6.69 -16.80 -11.01
CA HIS A 51 -6.46 -15.53 -11.69
C HIS A 51 -7.75 -14.73 -11.88
N THR A 52 -8.80 -15.37 -12.39
CA THR A 52 -10.09 -14.73 -12.66
C THR A 52 -10.70 -14.16 -11.38
N LEU A 53 -10.59 -14.88 -10.25
CA LEU A 53 -11.05 -14.41 -8.95
C LEU A 53 -10.26 -13.18 -8.47
N THR A 54 -8.94 -13.19 -8.68
CA THR A 54 -8.06 -12.07 -8.31
C THR A 54 -8.34 -10.83 -9.14
N GLN A 55 -8.54 -10.99 -10.45
CA GLN A 55 -8.87 -9.88 -11.35
C GLN A 55 -10.26 -9.30 -11.05
N ALA A 56 -11.27 -10.14 -10.81
CA ALA A 56 -12.59 -9.69 -10.38
C ALA A 56 -12.49 -8.89 -9.06
N ARG A 57 -11.68 -9.35 -8.09
CA ARG A 57 -11.45 -8.63 -6.84
C ARG A 57 -10.77 -7.27 -7.07
N ARG A 58 -9.75 -7.19 -7.94
CA ARG A 58 -9.07 -5.92 -8.27
C ARG A 58 -10.01 -4.91 -8.90
N LYS A 59 -10.90 -5.35 -9.81
CA LYS A 59 -11.95 -4.50 -10.40
C LYS A 59 -12.89 -3.97 -9.32
N LEU A 60 -13.34 -4.82 -8.40
CA LEU A 60 -14.14 -4.41 -7.24
C LEU A 60 -13.39 -3.42 -6.33
N MET A 61 -12.08 -3.58 -6.13
CA MET A 61 -11.27 -2.68 -5.30
C MET A 61 -11.19 -1.25 -5.84
N GLN A 62 -11.42 -1.04 -7.14
CA GLN A 62 -11.42 0.29 -7.75
C GLN A 62 -12.71 1.08 -7.50
N THR A 63 -13.80 0.40 -7.10
CA THR A 63 -15.09 1.05 -6.80
C THR A 63 -14.99 1.97 -5.58
N GLU A 64 -15.76 3.06 -5.59
CA GLU A 64 -15.73 4.05 -4.52
C GLU A 64 -16.35 3.52 -3.22
N GLU A 65 -17.37 2.67 -3.32
CA GLU A 65 -18.01 1.99 -2.21
C GLU A 65 -16.98 1.12 -1.46
N PHE A 66 -16.20 0.34 -2.20
CA PHE A 66 -15.16 -0.51 -1.61
C PHE A 66 -14.06 0.32 -0.95
N LYS A 67 -13.61 1.42 -1.58
CA LYS A 67 -12.60 2.31 -1.00
C LYS A 67 -13.09 2.97 0.29
N LYS A 68 -14.36 3.36 0.34
CA LYS A 68 -14.98 3.94 1.54
C LYS A 68 -14.97 2.94 2.70
N ASP A 69 -15.36 1.70 2.44
CA ASP A 69 -15.38 0.65 3.45
C ASP A 69 -13.96 0.27 3.91
N MET A 70 -12.99 0.21 2.99
CA MET A 70 -11.60 -0.11 3.32
C MET A 70 -10.83 1.01 4.02
N ARG A 71 -11.29 2.27 3.96
CA ARG A 71 -10.59 3.41 4.61
C ARG A 71 -10.32 3.17 6.09
N ARG A 72 -11.27 2.54 6.80
CA ARG A 72 -11.12 2.19 8.22
C ARG A 72 -10.01 1.15 8.44
N ARG A 73 -9.92 0.15 7.57
CA ARG A 73 -8.92 -0.93 7.67
C ARG A 73 -7.53 -0.42 7.35
N ASN A 74 -7.38 0.44 6.35
CA ASN A 74 -6.10 1.02 5.97
C ASN A 74 -5.41 1.73 7.14
N GLY A 75 -6.17 2.40 8.03
CA GLY A 75 -5.63 3.01 9.24
C GLY A 75 -5.05 1.99 10.25
N ILE A 76 -5.69 0.83 10.40
CA ILE A 76 -5.24 -0.24 11.28
C ILE A 76 -4.02 -0.96 10.70
N GLU A 77 -4.05 -1.28 9.41
CA GLU A 77 -2.94 -1.97 8.72
C GLU A 77 -1.67 -1.13 8.73
N SER A 78 -1.80 0.19 8.52
CA SER A 78 -0.67 1.13 8.65
C SER A 78 -0.06 1.09 10.06
N THR A 79 -0.92 1.14 11.09
CA THR A 79 -0.46 1.07 12.49
C THR A 79 0.18 -0.27 12.81
N GLN A 80 -0.40 -1.39 12.37
CA GLN A 80 0.17 -2.72 12.56
C GLN A 80 1.55 -2.82 11.90
N SER A 81 1.67 -2.28 10.68
CA SER A 81 2.94 -2.27 9.97
C SER A 81 4.00 -1.41 10.66
N GLU A 82 3.62 -0.27 11.25
CA GLU A 82 4.51 0.54 12.07
C GLU A 82 4.99 -0.23 13.31
N LEU A 83 4.09 -0.90 14.02
CA LEU A 83 4.44 -1.69 15.20
C LEU A 83 5.37 -2.86 14.86
N VAL A 84 5.11 -3.55 13.74
CA VAL A 84 5.94 -4.67 13.29
C VAL A 84 7.31 -4.21 12.83
N ARG A 85 7.39 -3.23 11.93
CA ARG A 85 8.66 -2.79 11.31
C ARG A 85 9.46 -1.84 12.19
N GLY A 86 8.80 -0.91 12.86
CA GLY A 86 9.45 0.12 13.67
C GLY A 86 9.80 -0.34 15.09
N TYR A 87 8.97 -1.20 15.69
CA TYR A 87 9.11 -1.59 17.11
C TYR A 87 9.33 -3.10 17.32
N GLY A 88 9.44 -3.88 16.25
CA GLY A 88 9.80 -5.30 16.34
C GLY A 88 8.74 -6.19 16.98
N LEU A 89 7.44 -5.86 16.85
CA LEU A 89 6.33 -6.56 17.50
C LEU A 89 6.34 -8.10 17.31
N ARG A 90 6.88 -8.61 16.19
CA ARG A 90 6.95 -10.06 15.89
C ARG A 90 8.07 -10.80 16.62
N ARG A 91 8.99 -10.10 17.28
CA ARG A 91 10.13 -10.69 17.98
C ARG A 91 10.02 -10.40 19.47
N ALA A 92 9.63 -11.40 20.25
CA ALA A 92 9.62 -11.32 21.70
C ALA A 92 10.92 -11.87 22.27
N ARG A 93 11.57 -11.12 23.17
CA ARG A 93 12.80 -11.57 23.86
C ARG A 93 12.51 -12.71 24.85
N TYR A 94 11.32 -12.72 25.41
CA TYR A 94 10.90 -13.67 26.43
C TYR A 94 9.92 -14.69 25.86
N ARG A 95 10.02 -15.93 26.36
CA ARG A 95 9.09 -17.01 26.01
C ARG A 95 7.84 -16.95 26.89
N GLY A 96 6.69 -17.27 26.31
CA GLY A 96 5.40 -17.38 26.99
C GLY A 96 4.47 -16.18 26.78
N ASN A 97 3.18 -16.49 26.59
CA ASN A 97 2.15 -15.52 26.17
C ASN A 97 1.98 -14.33 27.14
N LYS A 98 2.14 -14.55 28.45
CA LYS A 98 2.02 -13.48 29.46
C LYS A 98 3.08 -12.39 29.26
N LYS A 99 4.34 -12.79 29.04
CA LYS A 99 5.46 -11.86 28.85
C LYS A 99 5.40 -11.17 27.48
N THR A 100 5.06 -11.92 26.43
CA THR A 100 4.84 -11.36 25.08
C THR A 100 3.72 -10.33 25.08
N ARG A 101 2.61 -10.60 25.78
CA ARG A 101 1.50 -9.64 25.90
C ARG A 101 1.94 -8.35 26.57
N LEU A 102 2.70 -8.43 27.65
CA LEU A 102 3.25 -7.24 28.33
C LEU A 102 4.18 -6.44 27.42
N GLN A 103 5.08 -7.12 26.69
CA GLN A 103 5.94 -6.47 25.69
C GLN A 103 5.10 -5.72 24.63
N ASN A 104 4.04 -6.34 24.12
CA ASN A 104 3.16 -5.71 23.14
C ASN A 104 2.46 -4.46 23.68
N TYR A 105 2.04 -4.47 24.94
CA TYR A 105 1.46 -3.28 25.58
C TYR A 105 2.46 -2.13 25.68
N PHE A 106 3.70 -2.41 26.10
CA PHE A 106 4.73 -1.37 26.16
C PHE A 106 5.12 -0.84 24.78
N ILE A 107 5.19 -1.70 23.77
CA ILE A 107 5.41 -1.27 22.37
C ILE A 107 4.28 -0.34 21.91
N GLY A 108 3.02 -0.69 22.19
CA GLY A 108 1.87 0.15 21.88
C GLY A 108 1.91 1.51 22.59
N ALA A 109 2.24 1.51 23.88
CA ALA A 109 2.39 2.74 24.66
C ALA A 109 3.51 3.63 24.11
N ALA A 110 4.69 3.07 23.82
CA ALA A 110 5.82 3.81 23.24
C ALA A 110 5.46 4.41 21.87
N CYS A 111 4.75 3.68 21.03
CA CYS A 111 4.26 4.17 19.74
C CYS A 111 3.32 5.36 19.91
N ASN A 112 2.38 5.29 20.85
CA ASN A 112 1.45 6.38 21.13
C ASN A 112 2.17 7.63 21.66
N ILE A 113 3.12 7.46 22.59
CA ILE A 113 3.94 8.57 23.11
C ILE A 113 4.70 9.25 21.97
N LYS A 114 5.38 8.47 21.11
CA LYS A 114 6.12 9.03 19.96
C LYS A 114 5.19 9.82 19.03
N ARG A 115 4.00 9.30 18.72
CA ARG A 115 3.00 10.00 17.89
C ARG A 115 2.53 11.29 18.54
N TRP A 116 2.27 11.27 19.84
CA TRP A 116 1.87 12.45 20.59
C TRP A 116 2.96 13.52 20.60
N CYS A 117 4.22 13.15 20.90
CA CYS A 117 5.35 14.09 20.83
C CYS A 117 5.46 14.73 19.44
N ARG A 118 5.32 13.95 18.36
CA ARG A 118 5.35 14.48 16.98
C ARG A 118 4.22 15.47 16.71
N ARG A 119 3.01 15.22 17.25
CA ARG A 119 1.89 16.14 17.13
C ARG A 119 2.17 17.45 17.86
N VAL A 120 2.62 17.39 19.11
CA VAL A 120 2.93 18.58 19.91
C VAL A 120 4.04 19.41 19.26
N THR A 121 5.09 18.77 18.75
CA THR A 121 6.16 19.49 18.03
C THR A 121 5.66 20.18 16.77
N TRP A 122 4.72 19.54 16.04
CA TRP A 122 4.13 20.13 14.85
C TRP A 122 3.22 21.33 15.20
N GLU A 123 2.44 21.25 16.27
CA GLU A 123 1.61 22.36 16.76
C GLU A 123 2.49 23.55 17.17
N ALA A 124 3.59 23.31 17.87
CA ALA A 124 4.54 24.35 18.25
C ALA A 124 5.18 25.04 17.02
N GLN A 125 5.53 24.26 15.99
CA GLN A 125 6.06 24.80 14.73
C GLN A 125 5.04 25.65 13.98
N GLN A 126 3.78 25.21 13.93
CA GLN A 126 2.70 25.97 13.30
C GLN A 126 2.43 27.29 14.03
N ALA A 127 2.46 27.28 15.37
CA ALA A 127 2.32 28.49 16.17
C ALA A 127 3.47 29.49 15.89
N ALA A 128 4.71 29.00 15.82
CA ALA A 128 5.87 29.83 15.47
C ALA A 128 5.79 30.38 14.03
N ALA A 129 5.33 29.59 13.06
CA ALA A 129 5.13 30.04 11.68
C ALA A 129 3.98 31.04 11.53
N GLY A 130 2.89 30.89 12.30
CA GLY A 130 1.76 31.83 12.31
C GLY A 130 2.11 33.22 12.85
N ILE A 131 3.09 33.31 13.75
CA ILE A 131 3.60 34.58 14.28
C ILE A 131 4.39 35.38 13.22
N GLY A 132 4.97 34.71 12.21
CA GLY A 132 5.70 35.35 11.11
C GLY A 132 4.85 35.87 9.94
N SER A 133 3.52 35.67 9.97
CA SER A 133 2.60 36.03 8.88
C SER A 133 1.78 37.30 9.15
N ILE A 134 2.30 38.25 9.94
CA ILE A 134 1.69 39.58 10.06
C ILE A 134 2.12 40.38 8.84
N ALA A 135 1.21 40.55 7.87
CA ALA A 135 1.40 41.44 6.73
C ALA A 135 1.69 42.87 7.23
N PRO A 136 2.63 43.61 6.61
CA PRO A 136 2.95 44.96 7.07
C PRO A 136 1.71 45.84 6.96
N ILE A 137 1.32 46.44 8.09
CA ILE A 137 0.26 47.44 8.14
C ILE A 137 0.72 48.62 7.29
N ALA A 138 0.07 48.84 6.15
CA ALA A 138 0.29 50.02 5.32
C ALA A 138 -0.12 51.26 6.13
N VAL A 139 0.87 52.07 6.53
CA VAL A 139 0.65 53.37 7.16
C VAL A 139 0.38 54.37 6.04
N PRO A 140 -0.80 55.02 5.98
CA PRO A 140 -1.05 56.07 4.98
C PRO A 140 -0.24 57.33 5.34
N ALA A 141 0.31 57.95 4.29
CA ALA A 141 1.09 59.19 4.33
C ALA A 141 0.24 60.44 4.57
#